data_AF-A0A3L9Y7B2-F1
#
_entry.id   AF-A0A3L9Y7B2-F1
#
_cell.length_a   1.000
_cell.length_b   1.000
_cell.length_c   1.000
_cell.angle_alpha   90.00
_cell.angle_beta   90.00
_cell.angle_gamma   90.00
#
_symmetry.space_group_name_H-M   'P 1'
#
loop_
_entity.id
_entity.type
_entity.pdbx_description
1 polymer ?
#
loop_
_entity_poly.entity_id
_entity_poly.type
_entity_poly.pdbx_seq_one_letter_code
_entity_poly.pdbx_strand_id
1 'polypeptide(L)'
;MAFGKKNEKTKNCWQHRIDIEKVLTSEVIVDGQQRLSTIIQYIDEEETSKDFGKDVEKYKNLTEDERNDFLNYNVVFRDLGDIESDLIKEVFRRINLTKFGLEQIEIHNAVYDGEFISTAKAILDNIEEEQFQIFSESELSRMSDLHYILLLMSTIINDGYFSRDTEIEKMVIDHNDEFEYKTEIFNNFIAQFQFIESLDLPNDSIWFRKSNFFTLFIEIYGKALPEPAVLRKNLLEFEDNILANKDKSKDTNDFSFYYSNMYTGTNNRTSRVYRGEIFNKYVI
;
A
#
# COMPACT_ATOMS: atom_id res chain seq x y z
N MET A 1 29.24 39.00 4.35
CA MET A 1 27.78 38.80 4.38
C MET A 1 27.37 38.35 2.99
N ALA A 2 26.66 37.26 2.74
CA ALA A 2 25.94 36.36 3.62
C ALA A 2 25.66 35.05 2.85
N PHE A 3 25.91 33.93 3.54
CA PHE A 3 25.15 32.67 3.54
C PHE A 3 24.82 31.96 2.22
N GLY A 4 25.54 30.85 1.99
CA GLY A 4 25.01 29.69 1.30
C GLY A 4 24.91 28.50 2.27
N LYS A 5 23.72 27.91 2.39
CA LYS A 5 23.47 26.46 2.50
C LYS A 5 21.98 26.16 2.75
N LYS A 6 21.48 25.21 1.95
CA LYS A 6 20.50 24.13 2.26
C LYS A 6 19.09 24.51 2.76
N ASN A 7 18.04 24.12 2.02
CA ASN A 7 17.41 22.80 2.17
C ASN A 7 16.14 22.65 1.29
N GLU A 8 16.01 21.45 0.74
CA GLU A 8 14.81 20.91 0.07
C GLU A 8 13.62 20.76 1.02
N LYS A 9 12.40 20.81 0.45
CA LYS A 9 11.07 20.30 0.89
C LYS A 9 10.02 21.28 0.33
N THR A 10 8.92 20.96 -0.36
CA THR A 10 8.09 19.79 -0.68
C THR A 10 7.34 20.12 -2.01
N LYS A 11 6.85 19.13 -2.76
CA LYS A 11 6.38 19.28 -4.17
C LYS A 11 4.86 19.08 -4.29
N ASN A 12 4.13 20.00 -4.94
CA ASN A 12 2.76 19.82 -5.46
C ASN A 12 2.71 20.27 -6.94
N CYS A 13 1.94 19.60 -7.80
CA CYS A 13 1.98 19.73 -9.27
C CYS A 13 0.60 19.93 -9.95
N TRP A 14 0.51 20.73 -11.03
CA TRP A 14 -0.70 21.15 -11.79
C TRP A 14 -0.54 20.95 -13.30
N GLN A 15 -1.57 21.03 -14.16
CA GLN A 15 -1.41 20.97 -15.63
C GLN A 15 -2.17 22.07 -16.38
N HIS A 16 -1.58 22.61 -17.45
CA HIS A 16 -2.16 23.59 -18.36
C HIS A 16 -2.71 22.97 -19.66
N ARG A 17 -3.94 23.32 -20.05
CA ARG A 17 -4.46 23.19 -21.44
C ARG A 17 -5.04 24.52 -21.88
N ILE A 18 -4.64 25.00 -23.07
CA ILE A 18 -5.15 26.22 -23.68
C ILE A 18 -6.07 25.82 -24.83
N ASP A 19 -7.36 26.12 -24.70
CA ASP A 19 -8.35 26.01 -25.76
C ASP A 19 -8.69 27.43 -26.25
N ILE A 20 -8.53 27.70 -27.55
CA ILE A 20 -8.30 29.05 -28.08
C ILE A 20 -9.58 29.91 -28.23
N GLU A 21 -10.78 29.42 -27.94
CA GLU A 21 -12.00 30.23 -28.20
C GLU A 21 -12.88 30.57 -26.99
N LYS A 22 -12.60 30.09 -25.78
CA LYS A 22 -13.17 30.60 -24.53
C LYS A 22 -12.16 30.35 -23.42
N VAL A 23 -11.49 31.41 -22.93
CA VAL A 23 -10.48 31.29 -21.88
C VAL A 23 -11.14 30.98 -20.53
N LEU A 24 -11.56 29.72 -20.36
CA LEU A 24 -11.82 29.08 -19.09
C LEU A 24 -10.75 27.98 -18.96
N THR A 25 -9.63 28.33 -18.34
CA THR A 25 -8.62 27.36 -17.94
C THR A 25 -9.17 26.56 -16.75
N SER A 26 -9.55 25.30 -16.98
CA SER A 26 -9.87 24.39 -15.88
C SER A 26 -8.58 23.76 -15.36
N GLU A 27 -8.09 24.28 -14.24
CA GLU A 27 -6.93 23.75 -13.52
C GLU A 27 -7.38 22.64 -12.57
N VAL A 28 -6.77 21.46 -12.68
CA VAL A 28 -7.06 20.33 -11.81
C VAL A 28 -5.94 20.17 -10.80
N ILE A 29 -6.27 20.21 -9.52
CA ILE A 29 -5.31 19.95 -8.43
C ILE A 29 -4.98 18.45 -8.45
N VAL A 30 -3.74 18.09 -8.77
CA VAL A 30 -3.31 16.69 -8.80
C VAL A 30 -2.90 16.23 -7.40
N ASP A 31 -2.18 17.06 -6.63
CA ASP A 31 -1.75 16.76 -5.25
C ASP A 31 -1.79 18.01 -4.36
N GLY A 32 -1.94 17.82 -3.05
CA GLY A 32 -2.06 18.90 -2.07
C GLY A 32 -3.50 19.39 -1.83
N GLN A 33 -4.51 18.69 -2.36
CA GLN A 33 -5.92 19.03 -2.16
C GLN A 33 -6.27 19.16 -0.68
N GLN A 34 -5.91 18.16 0.15
CA GLN A 34 -6.18 18.21 1.59
C GLN A 34 -5.50 19.42 2.24
N ARG A 35 -4.24 19.72 1.88
CA ARG A 35 -3.50 20.87 2.43
C ARG A 35 -4.17 22.20 2.07
N LEU A 36 -4.59 22.37 0.81
CA LEU A 36 -5.27 23.57 0.36
C LEU A 36 -6.64 23.70 1.04
N SER A 37 -7.42 22.61 1.08
CA SER A 37 -8.70 22.57 1.76
C SER A 37 -8.56 22.92 3.24
N THR A 38 -7.55 22.41 3.93
CA THR A 38 -7.27 22.74 5.34
C THR A 38 -6.91 24.21 5.53
N ILE A 39 -6.09 24.80 4.65
CA ILE A 39 -5.76 26.24 4.71
C ILE A 39 -7.02 27.09 4.53
N ILE A 40 -7.86 26.75 3.55
CA ILE A 40 -9.13 27.44 3.30
C ILE A 40 -10.07 27.29 4.50
N GLN A 41 -10.26 26.07 5.00
CA GLN A 41 -11.08 25.79 6.18
C GLN A 41 -10.58 26.52 7.43
N TYR A 42 -9.27 26.71 7.57
CA TYR A 42 -8.68 27.44 8.68
C TYR A 42 -8.96 28.95 8.60
N ILE A 43 -8.91 29.54 7.40
CA ILE A 43 -9.22 30.96 7.17
C ILE A 43 -10.72 31.22 7.31
N ASP A 44 -11.55 30.38 6.68
CA ASP A 44 -13.01 30.55 6.62
C ASP A 44 -13.69 30.18 7.95
N GLU A 45 -13.07 29.30 8.73
CA GLU A 45 -13.59 28.80 10.01
C GLU A 45 -15.05 28.35 9.94
N GLU A 46 -15.39 27.47 9.00
CA GLU A 46 -16.74 26.91 8.92
C GLU A 46 -17.13 26.25 10.25
N GLU A 47 -18.37 26.46 10.72
CA GLU A 47 -18.88 25.91 12.00
C GLU A 47 -18.80 24.36 12.07
N THR A 48 -18.65 23.70 10.93
CA THR A 48 -18.50 22.25 10.76
C THR A 48 -17.09 21.75 11.08
N SER A 49 -16.08 22.62 11.07
CA SER A 49 -14.68 22.27 11.30
C SER A 49 -14.39 22.12 12.80
N LYS A 50 -14.20 20.88 13.25
CA LYS A 50 -13.89 20.55 14.66
C LYS A 50 -12.39 20.46 14.95
N ASP A 51 -11.56 20.71 13.94
CA ASP A 51 -10.12 20.44 13.98
C ASP A 51 -9.30 21.59 14.59
N PHE A 52 -9.88 22.80 14.69
CA PHE A 52 -9.18 24.01 15.14
C PHE A 52 -9.73 24.55 16.48
N GLY A 53 -8.85 25.05 17.34
CA GLY A 53 -9.19 25.58 18.67
C GLY A 53 -8.82 24.68 19.87
N LYS A 54 -8.14 23.55 19.65
CA LYS A 54 -7.52 22.75 20.73
C LYS A 54 -6.01 22.99 20.81
N ASP A 55 -5.28 22.58 19.77
CA ASP A 55 -3.81 22.69 19.71
C ASP A 55 -3.34 23.86 18.82
N VAL A 56 -4.20 24.32 17.91
CA VAL A 56 -3.94 25.45 17.00
C VAL A 56 -4.99 26.52 17.26
N GLU A 57 -4.53 27.75 17.53
CA GLU A 57 -5.38 28.92 17.76
C GLU A 57 -6.23 29.21 16.52
N LYS A 58 -7.45 29.69 16.72
CA LYS A 58 -8.36 30.03 15.62
C LYS A 58 -7.82 31.23 14.83
N TYR A 59 -7.98 31.23 13.51
CA TYR A 59 -7.51 32.31 12.65
C TYR A 59 -8.06 33.69 13.07
N LYS A 60 -9.33 33.75 13.51
CA LYS A 60 -9.97 34.96 14.04
C LYS A 60 -9.35 35.48 15.35
N ASN A 61 -8.68 34.62 16.10
CA ASN A 61 -8.07 34.96 17.39
C ASN A 61 -6.59 35.33 17.28
N LEU A 62 -5.99 35.21 16.09
CA LEU A 62 -4.61 35.59 15.85
C LEU A 62 -4.41 37.10 15.93
N THR A 63 -3.25 37.52 16.42
CA THR A 63 -2.83 38.94 16.41
C THR A 63 -2.64 39.44 14.97
N GLU A 64 -2.52 40.77 14.80
CA GLU A 64 -2.22 41.36 13.48
C GLU A 64 -0.91 40.81 12.89
N ASP A 65 0.12 40.67 13.71
CA ASP A 65 1.43 40.20 13.29
C ASP A 65 1.38 38.71 12.89
N GLU A 66 0.70 37.86 13.66
CA GLU A 66 0.54 36.43 13.34
C GLU A 66 -0.28 36.19 12.07
N ARG A 67 -1.33 36.99 11.84
CA ARG A 67 -2.10 36.93 10.59
C ARG A 67 -1.25 37.35 9.39
N ASN A 68 -0.46 38.40 9.54
CA ASN A 68 0.45 38.84 8.50
C ASN A 68 1.52 37.77 8.20
N ASP A 69 2.10 37.15 9.22
CA ASP A 69 3.07 36.07 9.03
C ASP A 69 2.44 34.84 8.34
N PHE A 70 1.20 34.48 8.71
CA PHE A 70 0.47 33.39 8.07
C PHE A 70 0.13 33.67 6.61
N LEU A 71 -0.39 34.87 6.29
CA LEU A 71 -0.77 35.25 4.93
C LEU A 71 0.45 35.42 4.00
N ASN A 72 1.60 35.79 4.56
CA ASN A 72 2.86 35.87 3.82
C ASN A 72 3.53 34.49 3.63
N TYR A 73 2.91 33.41 4.13
CA TYR A 73 3.42 32.07 3.90
C TYR A 73 3.38 31.73 2.40
N ASN A 74 4.56 31.55 1.82
CA ASN A 74 4.69 31.28 0.39
C ASN A 74 4.36 29.82 0.08
N VAL A 75 3.19 29.59 -0.53
CA VAL A 75 2.80 28.29 -1.04
C VAL A 75 3.41 28.12 -2.44
N VAL A 76 4.38 27.21 -2.56
CA VAL A 76 5.04 26.91 -3.83
C VAL A 76 4.18 25.95 -4.65
N PHE A 77 3.81 26.39 -5.85
CA PHE A 77 3.11 25.56 -6.84
C PHE A 77 4.08 25.18 -7.97
N ARG A 78 3.96 23.95 -8.50
CA ARG A 78 4.64 23.55 -9.74
C ARG A 78 3.63 23.26 -10.84
N ASP A 79 3.89 23.80 -12.02
CA ASP A 79 3.16 23.44 -13.21
C ASP A 79 3.86 22.25 -13.90
N LEU A 80 3.08 21.24 -14.27
CA LEU A 80 3.46 20.06 -15.04
C LEU A 80 3.36 20.33 -16.54
N GLY A 81 2.67 21.40 -16.98
CA GLY A 81 2.38 21.65 -18.39
C GLY A 81 1.34 20.68 -18.97
N ASP A 82 1.22 20.61 -20.30
CA ASP A 82 0.22 19.74 -20.96
C ASP A 82 0.71 18.29 -21.05
N ILE A 83 0.35 17.50 -20.04
CA ILE A 83 0.69 16.08 -19.89
C ILE A 83 -0.53 15.19 -20.21
N GLU A 84 -0.34 14.03 -20.83
CA GLU A 84 -1.47 13.12 -21.03
C GLU A 84 -2.02 12.57 -19.70
N SER A 85 -3.34 12.34 -19.64
CA SER A 85 -4.04 12.00 -18.39
C SER A 85 -3.51 10.73 -17.71
N ASP A 86 -2.98 9.78 -18.48
CA ASP A 86 -2.36 8.56 -17.96
C ASP A 86 -0.97 8.83 -17.35
N LEU A 87 -0.22 9.78 -17.90
CA LEU A 87 1.05 10.24 -17.33
C LEU A 87 0.80 11.09 -16.07
N ILE A 88 -0.32 11.82 -15.96
CA ILE A 88 -0.74 12.47 -14.70
C ILE A 88 -0.99 11.43 -13.60
N LYS A 89 -1.73 10.37 -13.92
CA LYS A 89 -2.00 9.27 -12.96
C LYS A 89 -0.70 8.59 -12.53
N GLU A 90 0.24 8.42 -13.45
CA GLU A 90 1.55 7.87 -13.15
C GLU A 90 2.37 8.81 -12.25
N VAL A 91 2.40 10.11 -12.54
CA VAL A 91 3.06 11.12 -11.71
C VAL A 91 2.43 11.18 -10.32
N PHE A 92 1.10 11.14 -10.21
CA PHE A 92 0.40 11.09 -8.93
C PHE A 92 0.69 9.81 -8.15
N ARG A 93 0.70 8.66 -8.84
CA ARG A 93 1.12 7.38 -8.26
C ARG A 93 2.56 7.47 -7.78
N ARG A 94 3.48 8.04 -8.57
CA ARG A 94 4.89 8.25 -8.22
C ARG A 94 5.05 9.21 -7.04
N ILE A 95 4.30 10.30 -6.95
CA ILE A 95 4.40 11.26 -5.82
C ILE A 95 3.98 10.59 -4.51
N ASN A 96 2.86 9.86 -4.52
CA ASN A 96 2.41 9.09 -3.36
C ASN A 96 3.41 7.98 -3.01
N LEU A 97 3.97 7.28 -4.01
CA LEU A 97 5.03 6.28 -3.82
C LEU A 97 6.36 6.88 -3.38
N THR A 98 6.71 8.13 -3.73
CA THR A 98 7.94 8.79 -3.25
C THR A 98 7.82 9.28 -1.82
N LYS A 99 6.61 9.41 -1.26
CA LYS A 99 6.43 9.57 0.19
C LYS A 99 6.81 8.28 0.92
N PHE A 100 6.37 7.13 0.41
CA PHE A 100 6.91 5.83 0.82
C PHE A 100 8.41 5.73 0.53
N GLY A 101 8.87 6.30 -0.59
CA GLY A 101 10.26 6.29 -1.02
C GLY A 101 11.21 7.12 -0.15
N LEU A 102 10.78 8.22 0.47
CA LEU A 102 11.68 9.08 1.26
C LEU A 102 11.90 8.56 2.69
N GLU A 103 10.87 8.03 3.34
CA GLU A 103 11.03 7.24 4.58
C GLU A 103 11.80 5.95 4.28
N GLN A 104 11.49 5.29 3.17
CA GLN A 104 12.29 4.15 2.72
C GLN A 104 13.69 4.53 2.27
N ILE A 105 14.02 5.77 1.84
CA ILE A 105 15.37 6.18 1.44
C ILE A 105 16.30 6.35 2.66
N GLU A 106 15.77 6.77 3.80
CA GLU A 106 16.51 6.76 5.07
C GLU A 106 16.78 5.32 5.55
N ILE A 107 15.83 4.39 5.35
CA ILE A 107 16.06 2.94 5.47
C ILE A 107 17.00 2.44 4.34
N HIS A 108 16.89 2.97 3.13
CA HIS A 108 17.60 2.49 1.93
C HIS A 108 19.10 2.70 2.03
N ASN A 109 19.52 3.83 2.61
CA ASN A 109 20.92 4.20 2.72
C ASN A 109 21.60 3.67 4.00
N ALA A 110 20.85 3.16 4.99
CA ALA A 110 21.39 2.62 6.24
C ALA A 110 21.16 1.10 6.44
N VAL A 111 20.22 0.48 5.72
CA VAL A 111 19.62 -0.83 6.06
C VAL A 111 19.67 -1.85 4.92
N TYR A 112 20.30 -1.54 3.77
CA TYR A 112 20.37 -2.50 2.65
C TYR A 112 21.17 -3.79 2.91
N ASP A 113 21.82 -3.88 4.08
CA ASP A 113 22.64 -5.00 4.54
C ASP A 113 22.01 -5.81 5.69
N GLY A 114 20.80 -5.49 6.14
CA GLY A 114 20.17 -6.20 7.26
C GLY A 114 19.80 -7.64 6.93
N GLU A 115 19.95 -8.56 7.89
CA GLU A 115 19.69 -9.99 7.71
C GLU A 115 18.21 -10.28 7.33
N PHE A 116 17.27 -9.52 7.89
CA PHE A 116 15.84 -9.65 7.56
C PHE A 116 15.54 -9.30 6.09
N ILE A 117 16.03 -8.15 5.62
CA ILE A 117 15.84 -7.71 4.22
C ILE A 117 16.58 -8.64 3.27
N SER A 118 17.80 -9.05 3.62
CA SER A 118 18.59 -9.98 2.80
C SER A 118 17.89 -11.33 2.63
N THR A 119 17.19 -11.79 3.66
CA THR A 119 16.36 -13.01 3.58
C THR A 119 15.17 -12.80 2.64
N ALA A 120 14.46 -11.68 2.73
CA ALA A 120 13.35 -11.35 1.82
C ALA A 120 13.80 -11.25 0.35
N LYS A 121 14.98 -10.65 0.09
CA LYS A 121 15.60 -10.61 -1.24
C LYS A 121 15.90 -12.01 -1.74
N ALA A 122 16.55 -12.84 -0.91
CA ALA A 122 16.87 -14.20 -1.27
C ALA A 122 15.61 -15.02 -1.61
N ILE A 123 14.52 -14.85 -0.85
CA ILE A 123 13.23 -15.48 -1.18
C ILE A 123 12.75 -15.00 -2.55
N LEU A 124 12.71 -13.68 -2.78
CA LEU A 124 12.25 -13.09 -4.04
C LEU A 124 13.07 -13.60 -5.24
N ASP A 125 14.39 -13.68 -5.12
CA ASP A 125 15.30 -14.14 -6.16
C ASP A 125 15.15 -15.64 -6.49
N ASN A 126 14.52 -16.42 -5.60
CA ASN A 126 14.29 -17.86 -5.78
C ASN A 126 12.82 -18.19 -6.14
N ILE A 127 11.97 -17.19 -6.36
CA ILE A 127 10.61 -17.39 -6.88
C ILE A 127 10.68 -17.27 -8.40
N GLU A 128 10.15 -18.27 -9.11
CA GLU A 128 10.03 -18.18 -10.57
C GLU A 128 8.91 -17.20 -10.95
N GLU A 129 9.30 -16.02 -11.45
CA GLU A 129 8.37 -14.92 -11.78
C GLU A 129 7.30 -15.34 -12.82
N GLU A 130 7.65 -16.26 -13.72
CA GLU A 130 6.79 -16.79 -14.77
C GLU A 130 5.56 -17.53 -14.24
N GLN A 131 5.64 -18.02 -12.99
CA GLN A 131 4.61 -18.83 -12.35
C GLN A 131 3.64 -18.01 -11.51
N PHE A 132 4.07 -16.83 -11.05
CA PHE A 132 3.30 -15.97 -10.17
C PHE A 132 3.15 -14.58 -10.79
N GLN A 133 2.05 -14.38 -11.54
CA GLN A 133 1.71 -13.10 -12.20
C GLN A 133 1.56 -11.89 -11.24
N ILE A 134 1.68 -12.11 -9.93
CA ILE A 134 1.75 -11.05 -8.92
C ILE A 134 3.10 -10.32 -8.89
N PHE A 135 4.17 -10.95 -9.40
CA PHE A 135 5.53 -10.40 -9.47
C PHE A 135 5.83 -9.96 -10.90
N SER A 136 6.61 -8.89 -11.06
CA SER A 136 6.90 -8.31 -12.39
C SER A 136 8.35 -7.86 -12.52
N GLU A 137 8.90 -7.95 -13.74
CA GLU A 137 10.29 -7.62 -14.07
C GLU A 137 10.68 -6.14 -13.95
N SER A 138 9.74 -5.20 -13.83
CA SER A 138 10.11 -3.77 -13.77
C SER A 138 10.86 -3.42 -12.48
N GLU A 139 11.86 -2.52 -12.53
CA GLU A 139 12.56 -2.08 -11.30
C GLU A 139 11.61 -1.49 -10.25
N LEU A 140 10.51 -0.88 -10.69
CA LEU A 140 9.45 -0.37 -9.83
C LEU A 140 8.64 -1.48 -9.16
N SER A 141 8.45 -2.63 -9.83
CA SER A 141 7.79 -3.79 -9.23
C SER A 141 8.73 -4.51 -8.27
N ARG A 142 10.03 -4.64 -8.56
CA ARG A 142 10.97 -5.30 -7.63
C ARG A 142 10.96 -4.72 -6.22
N MET A 143 10.87 -3.40 -6.08
CA MET A 143 10.71 -2.77 -4.76
C MET A 143 9.37 -3.08 -4.11
N SER A 144 8.28 -3.03 -4.89
CA SER A 144 6.95 -3.39 -4.43
C SER A 144 6.85 -4.87 -4.06
N ASP A 145 7.61 -5.72 -4.72
CA ASP A 145 7.60 -7.17 -4.56
C ASP A 145 8.45 -7.58 -3.36
N LEU A 146 9.60 -6.92 -3.16
CA LEU A 146 10.37 -7.03 -1.92
C LEU A 146 9.54 -6.60 -0.71
N HIS A 147 8.84 -5.46 -0.78
CA HIS A 147 7.93 -5.02 0.27
C HIS A 147 6.83 -6.05 0.54
N TYR A 148 6.32 -6.69 -0.51
CA TYR A 148 5.30 -7.73 -0.38
C TYR A 148 5.84 -8.99 0.34
N ILE A 149 7.06 -9.43 0.04
CA ILE A 149 7.71 -10.53 0.77
C ILE A 149 7.95 -10.14 2.23
N LEU A 150 8.45 -8.93 2.49
CA LEU A 150 8.61 -8.41 3.86
C LEU A 150 7.29 -8.41 4.62
N LEU A 151 6.19 -8.00 3.98
CA LEU A 151 4.86 -8.05 4.55
C LEU A 151 4.42 -9.48 4.91
N LEU A 152 4.67 -10.47 4.05
CA LEU A 152 4.37 -11.87 4.35
C LEU A 152 5.20 -12.37 5.54
N MET A 153 6.52 -12.14 5.51
CA MET A 153 7.43 -12.52 6.60
C MET A 153 7.02 -11.90 7.93
N SER A 154 6.80 -10.58 7.97
CA SER A 154 6.37 -9.89 9.18
C SER A 154 5.02 -10.40 9.69
N THR A 155 4.08 -10.76 8.81
CA THR A 155 2.76 -11.26 9.22
C THR A 155 2.87 -12.64 9.88
N ILE A 156 3.73 -13.51 9.34
CA ILE A 156 3.99 -14.85 9.89
C ILE A 156 4.73 -14.75 11.22
N ILE A 157 5.78 -13.93 11.30
CA ILE A 157 6.59 -13.83 12.53
C ILE A 157 5.83 -13.15 13.66
N ASN A 158 5.01 -12.13 13.35
CA ASN A 158 4.15 -11.49 14.34
C ASN A 158 2.94 -12.35 14.76
N ASP A 159 2.71 -13.49 14.08
CA ASP A 159 1.55 -14.36 14.29
C ASP A 159 0.21 -13.60 14.24
N GLY A 160 0.05 -12.73 13.22
CA GLY A 160 -1.19 -11.98 13.08
C GLY A 160 -1.21 -10.83 12.08
N TYR A 161 -2.42 -10.48 11.66
CA TYR A 161 -2.65 -9.35 10.75
C TYR A 161 -2.49 -8.00 11.44
N PHE A 162 -1.73 -7.11 10.79
CA PHE A 162 -1.56 -5.70 11.16
C PHE A 162 -2.04 -4.75 10.05
N SER A 163 -2.15 -3.45 10.35
CA SER A 163 -2.72 -2.43 9.46
C SER A 163 -1.72 -1.45 8.85
N ARG A 164 -0.51 -1.36 9.41
CA ARG A 164 0.46 -0.32 9.05
C ARG A 164 1.83 -0.92 8.77
N ASP A 165 2.54 -0.29 7.85
CA ASP A 165 3.91 -0.65 7.49
C ASP A 165 4.88 -0.44 8.66
N THR A 166 4.47 0.27 9.72
CA THR A 166 5.23 0.42 10.98
C THR A 166 5.63 -0.92 11.59
N GLU A 167 4.82 -1.97 11.44
CA GLU A 167 5.19 -3.31 11.92
C GLU A 167 6.29 -3.94 11.07
N ILE A 168 6.31 -3.68 9.76
CA ILE A 168 7.38 -4.13 8.87
C ILE A 168 8.68 -3.39 9.21
N GLU A 169 8.61 -2.07 9.39
CA GLU A 169 9.75 -1.25 9.81
C GLU A 169 10.34 -1.74 11.14
N LYS A 170 9.47 -2.03 12.12
CA LYS A 170 9.90 -2.60 13.39
C LYS A 170 10.63 -3.93 13.20
N MET A 171 10.08 -4.84 12.39
CA MET A 171 10.73 -6.12 12.08
C MET A 171 12.09 -5.95 11.41
N VAL A 172 12.20 -4.99 10.50
CA VAL A 172 13.44 -4.65 9.82
C VAL A 172 14.49 -4.14 10.81
N ILE A 173 14.10 -3.28 11.75
CA ILE A 173 15.01 -2.74 12.78
C ILE A 173 15.43 -3.82 13.78
N ASP A 174 14.45 -4.56 14.33
CA ASP A 174 14.67 -5.56 15.38
C ASP A 174 15.54 -6.74 14.90
N HIS A 175 15.51 -7.03 13.59
CA HIS A 175 16.26 -8.13 12.96
C HIS A 175 17.29 -7.64 11.92
N ASN A 176 17.79 -6.41 12.08
CA ASN A 176 18.79 -5.87 11.17
C ASN A 176 20.12 -6.63 11.26
N ASP A 177 20.68 -6.78 12.46
CA ASP A 177 22.02 -7.35 12.64
C ASP A 177 22.00 -8.88 12.65
N GLU A 178 20.96 -9.48 13.23
CA GLU A 178 20.79 -10.93 13.32
C GLU A 178 19.33 -11.31 13.15
N PHE A 179 19.08 -12.29 12.27
CA PHE A 179 17.77 -12.90 12.08
C PHE A 179 17.86 -14.41 12.33
N GLU A 180 17.64 -14.81 13.58
CA GLU A 180 17.78 -16.20 14.06
C GLU A 180 17.03 -17.21 13.18
N TYR A 181 15.83 -16.85 12.73
CA TYR A 181 14.95 -17.72 11.93
C TYR A 181 15.22 -17.68 10.42
N LYS A 182 16.29 -17.01 9.96
CA LYS A 182 16.59 -16.81 8.53
C LYS A 182 16.48 -18.07 7.69
N THR A 183 17.19 -19.13 8.09
CA THR A 183 17.27 -20.37 7.30
C THR A 183 15.93 -21.09 7.29
N GLU A 184 15.25 -21.13 8.43
CA GLU A 184 13.94 -21.77 8.56
C GLU A 184 12.89 -21.03 7.71
N ILE A 185 12.77 -19.71 7.87
CA ILE A 185 11.82 -18.88 7.15
C ILE A 185 12.07 -18.95 5.65
N PHE A 186 13.33 -18.85 5.22
CA PHE A 186 13.69 -19.01 3.81
C PHE A 186 13.17 -20.35 3.25
N ASN A 187 13.54 -21.47 3.89
CA ASN A 187 13.16 -22.79 3.41
C ASN A 187 11.64 -23.01 3.41
N ASN A 188 10.95 -22.58 4.46
CA ASN A 188 9.51 -22.69 4.58
C ASN A 188 8.78 -21.86 3.52
N PHE A 189 9.26 -20.64 3.24
CA PHE A 189 8.68 -19.80 2.20
C PHE A 189 8.85 -20.44 0.83
N ILE A 190 10.05 -20.90 0.47
CA ILE A 190 10.29 -21.57 -0.81
C ILE A 190 9.41 -22.81 -0.96
N ALA A 191 9.36 -23.67 0.06
CA ALA A 191 8.51 -24.85 0.06
C ALA A 191 7.02 -24.50 -0.10
N GLN A 192 6.59 -23.38 0.48
CA GLN A 192 5.22 -22.94 0.37
C GLN A 192 4.86 -22.33 -0.99
N PHE A 193 5.76 -21.56 -1.60
CA PHE A 193 5.58 -21.13 -2.99
C PHE A 193 5.46 -22.34 -3.92
N GLN A 194 6.37 -23.32 -3.79
CA GLN A 194 6.32 -24.57 -4.55
C GLN A 194 5.04 -25.38 -4.28
N PHE A 195 4.56 -25.38 -3.04
CA PHE A 195 3.30 -26.04 -2.70
C PHE A 195 2.12 -25.36 -3.40
N ILE A 196 2.01 -24.03 -3.34
CA ILE A 196 0.93 -23.28 -4.00
C ILE A 196 1.00 -23.49 -5.52
N GLU A 197 2.19 -23.48 -6.11
CA GLU A 197 2.41 -23.79 -7.52
C GLU A 197 1.91 -25.20 -7.86
N SER A 198 2.23 -26.20 -7.03
CA SER A 198 1.81 -27.59 -7.24
C SER A 198 0.28 -27.81 -7.19
N LEU A 199 -0.48 -26.84 -6.68
CA LEU A 199 -1.95 -26.87 -6.74
C LEU A 199 -2.47 -26.67 -8.17
N ASP A 200 -1.65 -26.22 -9.12
CA ASP A 200 -2.00 -26.08 -10.54
C ASP A 200 -3.34 -25.34 -10.72
N LEU A 201 -3.44 -24.16 -10.10
CA LEU A 201 -4.60 -23.28 -10.21
C LEU A 201 -4.59 -22.58 -11.58
N PRO A 202 -5.76 -22.27 -12.17
CA PRO A 202 -5.84 -21.51 -13.41
C PRO A 202 -5.10 -20.18 -13.31
N ASN A 203 -4.32 -19.82 -14.33
CA ASN A 203 -3.53 -18.57 -14.36
C ASN A 203 -4.38 -17.30 -14.16
N ASP A 204 -5.65 -17.32 -14.54
CA ASP A 204 -6.60 -16.22 -14.39
C ASP A 204 -7.38 -16.25 -13.06
N SER A 205 -7.08 -17.21 -12.19
CA SER A 205 -7.72 -17.36 -10.89
C SER A 205 -7.56 -16.11 -10.02
N ILE A 206 -8.60 -15.78 -9.26
CA ILE A 206 -8.56 -14.68 -8.29
C ILE A 206 -7.48 -14.87 -7.22
N TRP A 207 -6.99 -16.10 -7.00
CA TRP A 207 -5.94 -16.40 -6.02
C TRP A 207 -4.59 -15.80 -6.39
N PHE A 208 -4.33 -15.52 -7.67
CA PHE A 208 -3.14 -14.82 -8.15
C PHE A 208 -3.28 -13.29 -8.16
N ARG A 209 -4.22 -12.73 -7.38
CA ARG A 209 -4.29 -11.29 -7.10
C ARG A 209 -3.60 -11.02 -5.76
N LYS A 210 -2.78 -9.96 -5.65
CA LYS A 210 -1.95 -9.66 -4.46
C LYS A 210 -2.70 -9.77 -3.11
N SER A 211 -3.95 -9.30 -3.04
CA SER A 211 -4.76 -9.36 -1.80
C SER A 211 -5.20 -10.77 -1.41
N ASN A 212 -5.60 -11.58 -2.39
CA ASN A 212 -6.03 -12.96 -2.17
C ASN A 212 -4.85 -13.91 -2.03
N PHE A 213 -3.78 -13.71 -2.82
CA PHE A 213 -2.55 -14.48 -2.68
C PHE A 213 -1.99 -14.32 -1.27
N PHE A 214 -2.03 -13.09 -0.72
CA PHE A 214 -1.62 -12.83 0.64
C PHE A 214 -2.46 -13.66 1.64
N THR A 215 -3.79 -13.66 1.49
CA THR A 215 -4.66 -14.48 2.33
C THR A 215 -4.38 -15.98 2.16
N LEU A 216 -4.27 -16.48 0.93
CA LEU A 216 -3.93 -17.87 0.64
C LEU A 216 -2.63 -18.26 1.32
N PHE A 217 -1.57 -17.48 1.12
CA PHE A 217 -0.24 -17.74 1.68
C PHE A 217 -0.30 -17.77 3.21
N ILE A 218 -0.83 -16.72 3.85
CA ILE A 218 -0.86 -16.65 5.32
C ILE A 218 -1.75 -17.74 5.92
N GLU A 219 -2.92 -18.00 5.34
CA GLU A 219 -3.89 -18.90 5.95
C GLU A 219 -3.55 -20.38 5.78
N ILE A 220 -2.68 -20.76 4.85
CA ILE A 220 -2.20 -22.13 4.73
C ILE A 220 -0.82 -22.35 5.38
N TYR A 221 -0.10 -21.27 5.72
CA TYR A 221 1.24 -21.35 6.30
C TYR A 221 1.24 -22.11 7.63
N GLY A 222 2.01 -23.20 7.72
CA GLY A 222 2.19 -23.97 8.96
C GLY A 222 0.94 -24.65 9.51
N LYS A 223 -0.18 -24.67 8.77
CA LYS A 223 -1.43 -25.30 9.21
C LYS A 223 -1.57 -26.74 8.74
N ALA A 224 -2.41 -27.51 9.45
CA ALA A 224 -2.84 -28.82 8.97
C ALA A 224 -3.83 -28.62 7.81
N LEU A 225 -3.42 -29.02 6.61
CA LEU A 225 -4.20 -28.83 5.39
C LEU A 225 -4.90 -30.12 4.96
N PRO A 226 -6.01 -30.02 4.21
CA PRO A 226 -6.55 -31.15 3.47
C PRO A 226 -5.53 -31.70 2.46
N GLU A 227 -5.77 -32.91 1.96
CA GLU A 227 -5.01 -33.45 0.83
C GLU A 227 -4.98 -32.43 -0.34
N PRO A 228 -3.86 -32.28 -1.08
CA PRO A 228 -3.70 -31.22 -2.08
C PRO A 228 -4.83 -31.16 -3.12
N ALA A 229 -5.34 -32.32 -3.56
CA ALA A 229 -6.46 -32.40 -4.49
C ALA A 229 -7.78 -31.85 -3.90
N VAL A 230 -7.99 -32.06 -2.60
CA VAL A 230 -9.16 -31.54 -1.87
C VAL A 230 -9.01 -30.03 -1.67
N LEU A 231 -7.83 -29.57 -1.25
CA LEU A 231 -7.56 -28.14 -1.09
C LEU A 231 -7.77 -27.38 -2.41
N ARG A 232 -7.20 -27.89 -3.51
CA ARG A 232 -7.39 -27.34 -4.86
C ARG A 232 -8.87 -27.25 -5.21
N LYS A 233 -9.63 -28.32 -4.99
CA LYS A 233 -11.08 -28.33 -5.24
C LYS A 233 -11.80 -27.27 -4.43
N ASN A 234 -11.52 -27.18 -3.12
CA ASN A 234 -12.15 -26.20 -2.24
C ASN A 234 -11.85 -24.76 -2.68
N LEU A 235 -10.61 -24.48 -3.10
CA LEU A 235 -10.19 -23.17 -3.62
C LEU A 235 -10.98 -22.75 -4.86
N LEU A 236 -11.18 -23.68 -5.81
CA LEU A 236 -11.93 -23.42 -7.03
C LEU A 236 -13.44 -23.29 -6.77
N GLU A 237 -14.01 -24.17 -5.94
CA GLU A 237 -15.42 -24.05 -5.53
C GLU A 237 -15.68 -22.74 -4.77
N PHE A 238 -14.74 -22.32 -3.92
CA PHE A 238 -14.85 -21.06 -3.20
C PHE A 238 -14.76 -19.86 -4.15
N GLU A 239 -13.83 -19.87 -5.10
CA GLU A 239 -13.72 -18.86 -6.16
C GLU A 239 -15.01 -18.74 -6.98
N ASP A 240 -15.57 -19.85 -7.45
CA ASP A 240 -16.81 -19.87 -8.21
C ASP A 240 -17.97 -19.28 -7.41
N ASN A 241 -18.08 -19.62 -6.12
CA ASN A 241 -19.10 -19.06 -5.22
C ASN A 241 -18.93 -17.56 -5.01
N ILE A 242 -17.70 -17.07 -4.84
CA ILE A 242 -17.37 -15.63 -4.76
C ILE A 242 -17.86 -14.90 -6.01
N LEU A 243 -17.51 -15.40 -7.20
CA LEU A 243 -17.83 -14.76 -8.47
C LEU A 243 -19.33 -14.80 -8.78
N ALA A 244 -20.01 -15.92 -8.47
CA ALA A 244 -21.45 -16.08 -8.67
C ALA A 244 -22.31 -15.20 -7.75
N ASN A 245 -21.79 -14.82 -6.58
CA ASN A 245 -22.53 -14.06 -5.57
C ASN A 245 -22.11 -12.59 -5.44
N LYS A 246 -21.25 -12.08 -6.34
CA LYS A 246 -20.71 -10.71 -6.29
C LYS A 246 -21.76 -9.58 -6.17
N ASP A 247 -22.97 -9.81 -6.69
CA ASP A 247 -24.07 -8.84 -6.72
C ASP A 247 -25.09 -9.03 -5.56
N LYS A 248 -24.83 -9.97 -4.64
CA LYS A 248 -25.70 -10.21 -3.47
C LYS A 248 -25.39 -9.22 -2.34
N SER A 249 -26.28 -9.16 -1.35
CA SER A 249 -26.06 -8.32 -0.17
C SER A 249 -24.83 -8.79 0.62
N LYS A 250 -23.94 -7.86 0.94
CA LYS A 250 -22.72 -8.10 1.72
C LYS A 250 -23.02 -8.39 3.20
N ASP A 251 -24.18 -7.95 3.69
CA ASP A 251 -24.55 -8.12 5.10
C ASP A 251 -25.05 -9.54 5.42
N THR A 252 -25.40 -10.32 4.39
CA THR A 252 -26.04 -11.64 4.56
C THR A 252 -25.38 -12.76 3.77
N ASN A 253 -24.34 -12.47 2.98
CA ASN A 253 -23.69 -13.44 2.12
C ASN A 253 -22.16 -13.31 2.21
N ASP A 254 -21.52 -14.32 2.80
CA ASP A 254 -20.07 -14.37 3.01
C ASP A 254 -19.28 -14.22 1.71
N PHE A 255 -19.77 -14.78 0.60
CA PHE A 255 -19.09 -14.71 -0.71
C PHE A 255 -19.12 -13.30 -1.30
N SER A 256 -20.25 -12.59 -1.20
CA SER A 256 -20.34 -11.18 -1.59
C SER A 256 -19.51 -10.28 -0.67
N PHE A 257 -19.52 -10.58 0.63
CA PHE A 257 -18.70 -9.86 1.60
C PHE A 257 -17.20 -10.05 1.33
N TYR A 258 -16.76 -11.28 1.05
CA TYR A 258 -15.39 -11.58 0.63
C TYR A 258 -15.04 -10.84 -0.66
N TYR A 259 -15.88 -10.92 -1.70
CA TYR A 259 -15.68 -10.23 -2.97
C TYR A 259 -15.43 -8.73 -2.77
N SER A 260 -16.18 -8.10 -1.87
CA SER A 260 -16.01 -6.68 -1.56
C SER A 260 -14.69 -6.33 -0.88
N ASN A 261 -14.15 -7.28 -0.11
CA ASN A 261 -12.87 -7.15 0.58
C ASN A 261 -11.70 -7.63 -0.29
N MET A 262 -11.91 -8.20 -1.47
CA MET A 262 -10.82 -8.57 -2.40
C MET A 262 -10.14 -7.35 -3.02
N TYR A 263 -10.89 -6.27 -3.26
CA TYR A 263 -10.39 -5.06 -3.91
C TYR A 263 -9.85 -4.01 -2.94
N THR A 264 -10.02 -4.21 -1.63
CA THR A 264 -9.37 -3.35 -0.65
C THR A 264 -7.87 -3.66 -0.65
N GLY A 265 -7.06 -2.59 -0.64
CA GLY A 265 -5.60 -2.70 -0.69
C GLY A 265 -5.07 -3.64 0.37
N THR A 266 -3.94 -4.28 0.09
CA THR A 266 -3.32 -5.26 0.98
C THR A 266 -3.15 -4.72 2.39
N ASN A 267 -3.03 -3.41 2.63
CA ASN A 267 -2.70 -2.82 3.94
C ASN A 267 -3.88 -2.70 4.94
N ASN A 268 -5.13 -3.03 4.56
CA ASN A 268 -6.24 -2.94 5.51
C ASN A 268 -6.37 -4.21 6.37
N ARG A 269 -5.99 -4.11 7.67
CA ARG A 269 -6.10 -5.19 8.66
C ARG A 269 -7.49 -5.81 8.72
N THR A 270 -8.53 -4.99 8.78
CA THR A 270 -9.91 -5.47 8.94
C THR A 270 -10.31 -6.34 7.75
N SER A 271 -9.98 -5.93 6.53
CA SER A 271 -10.20 -6.76 5.34
C SER A 271 -9.37 -8.04 5.33
N ARG A 272 -8.12 -8.02 5.82
CA ARG A 272 -7.29 -9.24 5.95
C ARG A 272 -7.94 -10.25 6.89
N VAL A 273 -8.38 -9.80 8.08
CA VAL A 273 -9.06 -10.63 9.07
C VAL A 273 -10.33 -11.25 8.47
N TYR A 274 -11.18 -10.45 7.84
CA TYR A 274 -12.41 -10.97 7.21
C TYR A 274 -12.13 -11.97 6.09
N ARG A 275 -11.15 -11.69 5.21
CA ARG A 275 -10.75 -12.66 4.19
C ARG A 275 -10.23 -13.95 4.84
N GLY A 276 -9.41 -13.83 5.88
CA GLY A 276 -8.88 -14.97 6.63
C GLY A 276 -9.96 -15.84 7.27
N GLU A 277 -10.87 -15.25 8.04
CA GLU A 277 -11.97 -15.95 8.72
C GLU A 277 -12.85 -16.73 7.73
N ILE A 278 -13.21 -16.08 6.61
CA ILE A 278 -14.07 -16.71 5.59
C ILE A 278 -13.27 -17.75 4.81
N PHE A 279 -12.00 -17.50 4.49
CA PHE A 279 -11.13 -18.49 3.85
C PHE A 279 -11.04 -19.77 4.67
N ASN A 280 -10.77 -19.67 5.98
CA ASN A 280 -10.72 -20.84 6.86
C ASN A 280 -12.07 -21.56 6.96
N LYS A 281 -13.19 -20.85 6.84
CA LYS A 281 -14.52 -21.47 6.90
C LYS A 281 -14.85 -22.33 5.68
N TYR A 282 -14.36 -21.96 4.50
CA TYR A 282 -14.76 -22.56 3.23
C TYR A 282 -13.66 -23.37 2.52
N VAL A 283 -12.39 -23.15 2.87
CA VAL A 283 -11.24 -23.75 2.18
C VAL A 283 -10.51 -24.79 3.04
N ILE A 284 -10.26 -24.46 4.31
CA ILE A 284 -9.54 -25.30 5.29
C ILE A 284 -10.52 -26.22 5.98
#